data_AF-A0A2S6RZR9-F1
#
_entry.id   AF-A0A2S6RZR9-F1
#
_cell.length_a   1.000
_cell.length_b   1.000
_cell.length_c   1.000
_cell.angle_alpha   90.00
_cell.angle_beta   90.00
_cell.angle_gamma   90.00
#
_symmetry.space_group_name_H-M   'P 1'
#
loop_
_entity.id
_entity.type
_entity.pdbx_description
1 polymer ?
#
loop_
_entity_poly.entity_id
_entity_poly.type
_entity_poly.pdbx_seq_one_letter_code
_entity_poly.pdbx_strand_id
1 'polypeptide(L)'
;MSRLLVFFLFFFIVSCSSFNTEPKYTIRVFDKDKPKVLLMPIDIEICELTLAGMCEPKASWTNESRENIITSFKEILDKRNASLNEYDKNSTNEDVNQIIKLHTQIGQEIINNEYGPFKLPTKNEFDWSIGKEAQILRKEHKSDYAIFIFFRDQYSSTERVLYNIVTAVLFPGIIPIGGSQLAFASLVNLNNGEITWFNGYYRSFGDVRDLESARATIEKLFEEFPG
;
A
#
# COMPACT_ATOMS: atom_id res chain seq x y z
N MET A 1 -40.97 11.90 -25.20
CA MET A 1 -40.27 12.32 -23.96
C MET A 1 -39.74 11.15 -23.12
N SER A 2 -40.35 9.96 -23.13
CA SER A 2 -39.83 8.77 -22.40
C SER A 2 -38.49 8.24 -22.93
N ARG A 3 -38.18 8.36 -24.24
CA ARG A 3 -36.91 7.87 -24.81
C ARG A 3 -35.68 8.73 -24.49
N LEU A 4 -35.83 10.01 -24.13
CA LEU A 4 -34.70 10.86 -23.70
C LEU A 4 -34.32 10.60 -22.24
N LEU A 5 -35.25 10.12 -21.41
CA LEU A 5 -35.03 9.84 -20.00
C LEU A 5 -34.19 8.58 -19.77
N VAL A 6 -34.27 7.62 -20.70
CA VAL A 6 -33.45 6.38 -20.69
C VAL A 6 -31.99 6.67 -21.04
N PHE A 7 -31.70 7.69 -21.86
CA PHE A 7 -30.32 8.08 -22.17
C PHE A 7 -29.62 8.81 -21.02
N PHE A 8 -30.36 9.53 -20.17
CA PHE A 8 -29.78 10.22 -19.00
C PHE A 8 -29.45 9.25 -17.86
N LEU A 9 -30.15 8.12 -17.76
CA LEU A 9 -29.89 7.10 -16.73
C LEU A 9 -28.59 6.31 -16.96
N PHE A 10 -28.04 6.33 -18.17
CA PHE A 10 -26.83 5.56 -18.54
C PHE A 10 -25.50 6.31 -18.34
N PHE A 11 -25.53 7.60 -17.99
CA PHE A 11 -24.32 8.43 -17.85
C PHE A 11 -23.74 8.54 -16.43
N PHE A 12 -24.34 7.86 -15.44
CA PHE A 12 -23.99 8.03 -14.02
C PHE A 12 -23.09 6.94 -13.40
N ILE A 13 -22.42 6.12 -14.22
CA ILE A 13 -21.54 5.04 -13.74
C ILE A 13 -20.06 5.42 -13.72
N VAL A 14 -19.72 6.70 -13.56
CA VAL A 14 -18.34 7.08 -13.20
C VAL A 14 -18.16 6.82 -11.71
N SER A 15 -18.07 5.53 -11.36
CA SER A 15 -17.87 5.04 -10.01
C SER A 15 -16.47 5.42 -9.51
N CYS A 16 -16.34 5.72 -8.21
CA CYS A 16 -15.08 5.56 -7.49
C CYS A 16 -14.56 4.14 -7.73
N SER A 17 -13.65 3.97 -8.68
CA SER A 17 -13.09 2.66 -8.97
C SER A 17 -12.05 2.33 -7.92
N SER A 18 -12.39 1.44 -6.97
CA SER A 18 -11.38 0.66 -6.28
C SER A 18 -10.64 -0.18 -7.33
N PHE A 19 -9.32 -0.23 -7.27
CA PHE A 19 -8.51 -1.11 -8.12
C PHE A 19 -7.62 -1.97 -7.25
N ASN A 20 -7.47 -3.23 -7.66
CA ASN A 20 -6.39 -4.08 -7.21
C ASN A 20 -5.36 -4.08 -8.33
N THR A 21 -4.09 -3.92 -7.99
CA THR A 21 -3.05 -4.10 -8.99
C THR A 21 -2.80 -5.59 -9.21
N GLU A 22 -2.40 -5.97 -10.41
CA GLU A 22 -1.79 -7.28 -10.64
C GLU A 22 -0.32 -7.19 -10.18
N PRO A 23 0.19 -8.10 -9.33
CA PRO A 23 1.58 -8.04 -8.88
C PRO A 23 2.57 -8.00 -10.05
N LYS A 24 3.58 -7.13 -9.96
CA LYS A 24 4.71 -7.06 -10.89
C LYS A 24 5.93 -7.69 -10.25
N TYR A 25 6.66 -8.49 -11.00
CA TYR A 25 7.87 -9.13 -10.50
C TYR A 25 8.86 -9.44 -11.61
N THR A 26 10.13 -9.43 -11.23
CA THR A 26 11.24 -9.97 -12.03
C THR A 26 11.71 -11.32 -11.49
N ILE A 27 11.29 -11.69 -10.27
CA ILE A 27 11.54 -13.00 -9.65
C ILE A 27 10.25 -13.60 -9.09
N ARG A 28 10.07 -14.92 -9.23
CA ARG A 28 8.97 -15.67 -8.58
C ARG A 28 9.44 -16.46 -7.36
N VAL A 29 10.72 -16.79 -7.32
CA VAL A 29 11.37 -17.56 -6.26
C VAL A 29 12.67 -16.84 -5.92
N PHE A 30 13.07 -16.88 -4.65
CA PHE A 30 14.34 -16.33 -4.23
C PHE A 30 15.53 -17.06 -4.87
N ASP A 31 16.61 -16.32 -5.10
CA ASP A 31 17.87 -16.84 -5.64
C ASP A 31 18.64 -17.72 -4.64
N LYS A 32 18.29 -17.65 -3.35
CA LYS A 32 18.94 -18.38 -2.25
C LYS A 32 17.95 -19.30 -1.55
N ASP A 33 18.48 -20.41 -1.03
CA ASP A 33 17.72 -21.43 -0.28
C ASP A 33 17.17 -20.92 1.07
N LYS A 34 17.58 -19.73 1.54
CA LYS A 34 16.98 -19.02 2.69
C LYS A 34 17.45 -17.56 2.75
N PRO A 35 16.91 -16.65 1.94
CA PRO A 35 17.35 -15.26 1.96
C PRO A 35 17.00 -14.58 3.29
N LYS A 36 17.76 -13.54 3.61
CA LYS A 36 17.45 -12.62 4.71
C LYS A 36 16.70 -11.40 4.18
N VAL A 37 15.47 -11.24 4.61
CA VAL A 37 14.59 -10.13 4.24
C VAL A 37 14.55 -9.13 5.41
N LEU A 38 15.02 -7.91 5.16
CA LEU A 38 14.94 -6.80 6.10
C LEU A 38 13.57 -6.12 6.01
N LEU A 39 12.78 -6.18 7.07
CA LEU A 39 11.58 -5.35 7.20
C LEU A 39 11.99 -3.93 7.59
N MET A 40 11.82 -3.03 6.63
CA MET A 40 12.03 -1.60 6.82
C MET A 40 10.93 -0.99 7.70
N PRO A 41 11.16 0.17 8.32
CA PRO A 41 10.11 0.91 9.00
C PRO A 41 8.94 1.14 8.04
N ILE A 42 7.75 0.71 8.43
CA ILE A 42 6.53 0.90 7.64
C ILE A 42 6.20 2.39 7.58
N ASP A 43 6.04 2.92 6.37
CA ASP A 43 5.52 4.26 6.13
C ASP A 43 3.97 4.20 6.19
N ILE A 44 3.43 4.41 7.39
CA ILE A 44 1.99 4.30 7.67
C ILE A 44 1.44 5.55 8.36
N GLU A 45 0.28 6.00 7.88
CA GLU A 45 -0.53 7.04 8.50
C GLU A 45 -2.01 6.67 8.36
N ILE A 46 -2.73 6.72 9.48
CA ILE A 46 -4.17 6.45 9.54
C ILE A 46 -4.86 7.70 10.07
N CYS A 47 -5.87 8.18 9.33
CA CYS A 47 -6.66 9.35 9.71
C CYS A 47 -8.11 9.00 10.04
N GLU A 48 -8.71 9.88 10.84
CA GLU A 48 -10.14 10.07 10.91
C GLU A 48 -10.58 11.11 9.87
N LEU A 49 -11.57 10.78 9.05
CA LEU A 49 -12.15 11.68 8.06
C LEU A 49 -13.33 12.42 8.72
N THR A 50 -13.15 13.71 8.97
CA THR A 50 -14.14 14.55 9.66
C THR A 50 -15.38 14.81 8.81
N LEU A 51 -16.40 15.41 9.40
CA LEU A 51 -17.61 15.83 8.69
C LEU A 51 -17.31 16.70 7.45
N ALA A 52 -16.32 17.60 7.55
CA ALA A 52 -15.88 18.47 6.45
C ALA A 52 -15.01 17.74 5.41
N GLY A 53 -14.66 16.47 5.64
CA GLY A 53 -13.79 15.68 4.76
C GLY A 53 -12.30 15.93 4.99
N MET A 54 -11.91 16.49 6.14
CA MET A 54 -10.50 16.65 6.49
C MET A 54 -9.95 15.37 7.13
N CYS A 55 -8.72 15.01 6.76
CA CYS A 55 -7.94 13.91 7.35
C CYS A 55 -7.32 14.41 8.66
N GLU A 56 -7.76 13.90 9.80
CA GLU A 56 -7.12 14.14 11.11
C GLU A 56 -6.32 12.90 11.51
N PRO A 57 -4.96 12.96 11.51
CA PRO A 57 -4.13 11.81 11.87
C PRO A 57 -4.41 11.28 13.28
N LYS A 58 -4.54 9.96 13.42
CA LYS A 58 -4.79 9.28 14.69
C LYS A 58 -3.61 8.39 15.05
N ALA A 59 -2.83 8.81 16.05
CA ALA A 59 -1.63 8.11 16.47
C ALA A 59 -1.93 6.68 16.98
N SER A 60 -3.00 6.50 17.77
CA SER A 60 -3.39 5.18 18.27
C SER A 60 -3.75 4.22 17.14
N TRP A 61 -4.58 4.65 16.19
CA TRP A 61 -4.95 3.85 15.02
C TRP A 61 -3.75 3.51 14.15
N THR A 62 -2.84 4.48 13.96
CA THR A 62 -1.60 4.28 13.20
C THR A 62 -0.70 3.25 13.88
N ASN A 63 -0.60 3.29 15.21
CA ASN A 63 0.20 2.32 15.97
C ASN A 63 -0.40 0.92 15.93
N GLU A 64 -1.68 0.78 16.22
CA GLU A 64 -2.40 -0.49 16.17
C GLU A 64 -2.33 -1.13 14.78
N SER A 65 -2.61 -0.35 13.73
CA SER A 65 -2.53 -0.83 12.35
C SER A 65 -1.12 -1.26 11.96
N ARG A 66 -0.09 -0.54 12.43
CA ARG A 66 1.31 -0.92 12.19
C ARG A 66 1.62 -2.28 12.79
N GLU A 67 1.25 -2.51 14.05
CA GLU A 67 1.51 -3.79 14.72
C GLU A 67 0.75 -4.95 14.05
N ASN A 68 -0.50 -4.71 13.64
CA ASN A 68 -1.29 -5.71 12.92
C ASN A 68 -0.69 -6.06 11.55
N ILE A 69 -0.22 -5.06 10.80
CA ILE A 69 0.43 -5.26 9.51
C ILE A 69 1.76 -6.02 9.67
N ILE A 70 2.58 -5.66 10.67
CA ILE A 70 3.84 -6.36 10.96
C ILE A 70 3.56 -7.83 11.32
N THR A 71 2.58 -8.06 12.19
CA THR A 71 2.16 -9.43 12.59
C THR A 71 1.70 -10.23 11.38
N SER A 72 0.83 -9.66 10.55
CA SER A 72 0.31 -10.32 9.34
C SER A 72 1.41 -10.62 8.32
N PHE A 73 2.36 -9.70 8.14
CA PHE A 73 3.50 -9.91 7.24
C PHE A 73 4.43 -11.02 7.74
N LYS A 74 4.70 -11.09 9.06
CA LYS A 74 5.48 -12.18 9.66
C LYS A 74 4.85 -13.53 9.36
N GLU A 75 3.54 -13.65 9.53
CA GLU A 75 2.79 -14.89 9.20
C GLU A 75 2.90 -15.28 7.71
N ILE A 76 2.98 -14.31 6.79
CA ILE A 76 3.22 -14.57 5.37
C ILE A 76 4.65 -15.06 5.15
N LEU A 77 5.64 -14.38 5.73
CA LEU A 77 7.04 -14.71 5.52
C LEU A 77 7.43 -16.05 6.16
N ASP A 78 6.81 -16.44 7.28
CA ASP A 78 7.01 -17.75 7.93
C ASP A 78 6.54 -18.92 7.04
N LYS A 79 5.59 -18.66 6.13
CA LYS A 79 5.13 -19.62 5.11
C LYS A 79 6.04 -19.62 3.87
N ARG A 80 7.08 -18.81 3.84
CA ARG A 80 8.08 -18.74 2.76
C ARG A 80 9.41 -19.27 3.29
N ASN A 81 10.24 -19.82 2.42
CA ASN A 81 11.57 -20.29 2.81
C ASN A 81 12.57 -19.11 2.95
N ALA A 82 12.26 -18.15 3.83
CA ALA A 82 13.04 -16.94 4.06
C ALA A 82 13.21 -16.67 5.56
N SER A 83 14.11 -15.75 5.91
CA SER A 83 14.32 -15.31 7.29
C SER A 83 14.11 -13.82 7.42
N LEU A 84 13.45 -13.40 8.51
CA LEU A 84 13.18 -12.01 8.81
C LEU A 84 14.31 -11.38 9.62
N ASN A 85 14.76 -10.21 9.18
CA ASN A 85 15.46 -9.24 10.02
C ASN A 85 14.58 -8.00 10.15
N GLU A 86 14.47 -7.42 11.33
CA GLU A 86 13.76 -6.15 11.51
C GLU A 86 14.77 -5.00 11.57
N TYR A 87 14.41 -3.86 10.97
CA TYR A 87 15.20 -2.65 11.09
C TYR A 87 15.21 -2.15 12.53
N ASP A 88 16.40 -1.88 13.07
CA ASP A 88 16.55 -1.29 14.41
C ASP A 88 16.21 0.19 14.37
N LYS A 89 15.04 0.54 14.91
CA LYS A 89 14.54 1.93 14.94
C LYS A 89 15.45 2.87 15.76
N ASN A 90 16.35 2.36 16.60
CA ASN A 90 17.25 3.18 17.41
C ASN A 90 18.49 3.66 16.62
N SER A 91 18.76 3.11 15.44
CA SER A 91 19.81 3.63 14.56
C SER A 91 19.25 4.78 13.73
N THR A 92 19.45 6.01 14.20
CA THR A 92 19.16 7.22 13.42
C THR A 92 20.17 7.33 12.29
N ASN A 93 19.74 7.04 11.06
CA ASN A 93 20.56 7.16 9.86
C ASN A 93 19.80 8.02 8.83
N GLU A 94 20.33 9.19 8.51
CA GLU A 94 19.71 10.13 7.56
C GLU A 94 19.59 9.54 6.15
N ASP A 95 20.59 8.75 5.73
CA ASP A 95 20.59 8.06 4.44
C ASP A 95 19.44 7.05 4.36
N VAL A 96 19.16 6.34 5.46
CA VAL A 96 18.03 5.39 5.52
C VAL A 96 16.70 6.13 5.42
N ASN A 97 16.55 7.27 6.09
CA ASN A 97 15.35 8.10 5.96
C ASN A 97 15.16 8.60 4.52
N GLN A 98 16.24 8.96 3.83
CA GLN A 98 16.20 9.35 2.43
C GLN A 98 15.79 8.17 1.53
N ILE A 99 16.30 6.97 1.80
CA ILE A 99 15.90 5.74 1.10
C ILE A 99 14.41 5.46 1.28
N ILE A 100 13.86 5.59 2.49
CA ILE A 100 12.43 5.40 2.76
C ILE A 100 11.60 6.41 1.96
N LYS A 101 11.98 7.70 1.97
CA LYS A 101 11.29 8.73 1.19
C LYS A 101 11.36 8.47 -0.32
N LEU A 102 12.53 8.04 -0.81
CA LEU A 102 12.74 7.69 -2.21
C LEU A 102 11.86 6.49 -2.61
N HIS A 103 11.78 5.47 -1.76
CA HIS A 103 10.87 4.35 -1.95
C HIS A 103 9.41 4.81 -2.08
N THR A 104 8.94 5.69 -1.19
CA THR A 104 7.57 6.22 -1.25
C THR A 104 7.31 6.93 -2.59
N GLN A 105 8.24 7.75 -3.07
CA GLN A 105 8.09 8.43 -4.37
C GLN A 105 8.09 7.44 -5.55
N ILE A 106 9.04 6.49 -5.57
CA ILE A 106 9.11 5.48 -6.64
C ILE A 106 7.86 4.61 -6.64
N GLY A 107 7.35 4.21 -5.48
CA GLY A 107 6.14 3.41 -5.37
C GLY A 107 4.90 4.13 -5.91
N GLN A 108 4.78 5.44 -5.65
CA GLN A 108 3.72 6.27 -6.23
C GLN A 108 3.85 6.37 -7.75
N GLU A 109 5.07 6.53 -8.27
CA GLU A 109 5.32 6.53 -9.71
C GLU A 109 5.01 5.18 -10.35
N ILE A 110 5.36 4.05 -9.71
CA ILE A 110 4.96 2.71 -10.15
C ILE A 110 3.43 2.62 -10.21
N ILE A 111 2.73 3.09 -9.17
CA ILE A 111 1.26 3.08 -9.15
C ILE A 111 0.70 3.84 -10.35
N ASN A 112 1.17 5.08 -10.57
CA ASN A 112 0.70 5.94 -11.66
C ASN A 112 1.05 5.40 -13.05
N ASN A 113 2.23 4.80 -13.19
CA ASN A 113 2.78 4.34 -14.45
C ASN A 113 2.26 2.96 -14.89
N GLU A 114 2.30 1.99 -13.99
CA GLU A 114 1.98 0.60 -14.32
C GLU A 114 0.48 0.33 -14.28
N TYR A 115 -0.24 1.00 -13.38
CA TYR A 115 -1.66 0.74 -13.12
C TYR A 115 -2.57 1.95 -13.31
N GLY A 116 -2.00 3.16 -13.25
CA GLY A 116 -2.71 4.41 -13.44
C GLY A 116 -2.89 4.81 -14.91
N PRO A 117 -3.55 5.95 -15.15
CA PRO A 117 -3.77 6.48 -16.50
C PRO A 117 -2.52 7.12 -17.12
N PHE A 118 -1.46 7.35 -16.33
CA PHE A 118 -0.28 8.13 -16.73
C PHE A 118 0.91 7.24 -17.07
N LYS A 119 0.74 6.40 -18.10
CA LYS A 119 1.82 5.52 -18.58
C LYS A 119 2.96 6.33 -19.19
N LEU A 120 4.19 5.95 -18.85
CA LEU A 120 5.42 6.49 -19.42
C LEU A 120 5.61 5.84 -20.80
N PRO A 121 5.51 6.59 -21.91
CA PRO A 121 5.42 5.99 -23.25
C PRO A 121 6.63 5.15 -23.68
N THR A 122 7.79 5.37 -23.07
CA THR A 122 9.05 4.71 -23.43
C THR A 122 9.48 3.64 -22.43
N LYS A 123 8.78 3.48 -21.29
CA LYS A 123 9.11 2.47 -20.27
C LYS A 123 8.19 1.28 -20.44
N ASN A 124 8.68 0.27 -21.15
CA ASN A 124 7.90 -0.94 -21.47
C ASN A 124 8.19 -2.11 -20.51
N GLU A 125 9.30 -2.04 -19.78
CA GLU A 125 9.76 -3.09 -18.87
C GLU A 125 9.61 -2.65 -17.42
N PHE A 126 9.36 -3.62 -16.54
CA PHE A 126 9.32 -3.39 -15.10
C PHE A 126 10.74 -3.44 -14.52
N ASP A 127 11.52 -2.38 -14.75
CA ASP A 127 12.91 -2.21 -14.30
C ASP A 127 13.06 -1.00 -13.36
N TRP A 128 12.30 -1.00 -12.26
CA TRP A 128 12.35 0.05 -11.24
C TRP A 128 13.45 -0.20 -10.20
N SER A 129 14.06 0.86 -9.67
CA SER A 129 15.15 0.75 -8.68
C SER A 129 15.16 1.96 -7.75
N ILE A 130 15.47 1.72 -6.47
CA ILE A 130 15.73 2.77 -5.47
C ILE A 130 17.21 3.18 -5.41
N GLY A 131 18.02 2.76 -6.38
CA GLY A 131 19.44 3.11 -6.48
C GLY A 131 20.39 2.21 -5.69
N LYS A 132 21.68 2.31 -6.00
CA LYS A 132 22.73 1.47 -5.41
C LYS A 132 22.99 1.81 -3.94
N GLU A 133 22.53 2.97 -3.49
CA GLU A 133 22.57 3.46 -2.12
C GLU A 133 21.88 2.48 -1.16
N ALA A 134 20.89 1.70 -1.63
CA ALA A 134 20.26 0.62 -0.87
C ALA A 134 21.27 -0.42 -0.33
N GLN A 135 22.47 -0.55 -0.92
CA GLN A 135 23.52 -1.41 -0.40
C GLN A 135 23.96 -1.07 1.03
N ILE A 136 23.72 0.16 1.51
CA ILE A 136 23.98 0.51 2.91
C ILE A 136 23.20 -0.41 3.87
N LEU A 137 21.93 -0.69 3.56
CA LEU A 137 21.06 -1.56 4.35
C LEU A 137 21.60 -2.99 4.40
N ARG A 138 22.18 -3.47 3.30
CA ARG A 138 22.83 -4.78 3.25
C ARG A 138 24.07 -4.84 4.14
N LYS A 139 24.90 -3.80 4.13
CA LYS A 139 26.13 -3.74 4.94
C LYS A 139 25.80 -3.68 6.43
N GLU A 140 24.84 -2.85 6.82
CA GLU A 140 24.46 -2.62 8.22
C GLU A 140 23.66 -3.79 8.80
N HIS A 141 22.66 -4.30 8.07
CA HIS A 141 21.73 -5.31 8.57
C HIS A 141 22.00 -6.73 8.06
N LYS A 142 23.07 -6.94 7.28
CA LYS A 142 23.47 -8.27 6.74
C LYS A 142 22.31 -9.02 6.07
N SER A 143 21.50 -8.29 5.31
CA SER A 143 20.30 -8.79 4.64
C SER A 143 20.47 -8.81 3.12
N ASP A 144 19.75 -9.70 2.44
CA ASP A 144 19.81 -9.88 0.99
C ASP A 144 18.79 -9.00 0.27
N TYR A 145 17.60 -8.90 0.85
CA TYR A 145 16.49 -8.09 0.37
C TYR A 145 15.99 -7.17 1.47
N ALA A 146 15.30 -6.10 1.08
CA ALA A 146 14.47 -5.30 1.98
C ALA A 146 13.03 -5.28 1.49
N ILE A 147 12.09 -5.40 2.42
CA ILE A 147 10.67 -5.20 2.17
C ILE A 147 10.26 -3.83 2.71
N PHE A 148 9.69 -3.03 1.83
CA PHE A 148 9.12 -1.74 2.16
C PHE A 148 7.60 -1.83 2.04
N ILE A 149 6.88 -1.19 2.96
CA ILE A 149 5.42 -1.16 3.00
C ILE A 149 5.00 0.29 3.20
N PHE A 150 4.16 0.78 2.29
CA PHE A 150 3.51 2.08 2.36
C PHE A 150 2.02 1.89 2.58
N PHE A 151 1.44 2.70 3.47
CA PHE A 151 0.04 2.62 3.82
C PHE A 151 -0.53 4.00 4.17
N ARG A 152 -1.63 4.38 3.52
CA ARG A 152 -2.45 5.53 3.88
C ARG A 152 -3.89 5.08 3.95
N ASP A 153 -4.55 5.35 5.06
CA ASP A 153 -5.93 4.93 5.27
C ASP A 153 -6.75 5.98 6.00
N GLN A 154 -8.05 5.94 5.77
CA GLN A 154 -8.99 6.94 6.25
C GLN A 154 -10.27 6.25 6.69
N TYR A 155 -10.70 6.53 7.93
CA TYR A 155 -11.97 6.05 8.45
C TYR A 155 -12.88 7.23 8.75
N SER A 156 -14.13 7.19 8.27
CA SER A 156 -15.10 8.26 8.54
C SER A 156 -15.44 8.34 10.02
N SER A 157 -15.50 9.56 10.55
CA SER A 157 -16.01 9.80 11.91
C SER A 157 -17.47 9.38 12.02
N THR A 158 -17.95 9.10 13.23
CA THR A 158 -19.35 8.74 13.49
C THR A 158 -20.31 9.80 12.96
N GLU A 159 -19.99 11.07 13.14
CA GLU A 159 -20.78 12.21 12.68
C GLU A 159 -20.86 12.25 11.16
N ARG A 160 -19.74 11.98 10.47
CA ARG A 160 -19.70 11.91 9.02
C ARG A 160 -20.53 10.74 8.49
N VAL A 161 -20.44 9.57 9.12
CA VAL A 161 -21.26 8.40 8.74
C VAL A 161 -22.75 8.73 8.87
N LEU A 162 -23.16 9.33 9.99
CA LEU A 162 -24.56 9.73 10.20
C LEU A 162 -25.00 10.78 9.15
N TYR A 163 -24.17 11.79 8.89
CA TYR A 163 -24.44 12.80 7.87
C TYR A 163 -24.61 12.20 6.48
N ASN A 164 -23.72 11.25 6.11
CA ASN A 164 -23.78 10.54 4.83
C ASN A 164 -25.10 9.75 4.70
N ILE A 165 -25.54 9.07 5.76
CA ILE A 165 -26.81 8.34 5.79
C ILE A 165 -28.00 9.32 5.59
N VAL A 166 -28.04 10.40 6.36
CA VAL A 166 -29.11 11.41 6.26
C VAL A 166 -29.15 12.03 4.86
N THR A 167 -27.99 12.35 4.31
CA THR A 167 -27.87 12.93 2.95
C THR A 167 -28.39 11.97 1.89
N ALA A 168 -28.00 10.69 1.96
CA ALA A 168 -28.45 9.68 1.00
C ALA A 168 -29.98 9.46 1.04
N VAL A 169 -30.61 9.56 2.23
CA VAL A 169 -32.07 9.45 2.39
C VAL A 169 -32.79 10.68 1.85
N LEU A 170 -32.28 11.89 2.12
CA LEU A 170 -32.93 13.15 1.71
C LEU A 170 -32.70 13.50 0.23
N PHE A 171 -31.59 13.07 -0.35
CA PHE A 171 -31.17 13.43 -1.71
C PHE A 171 -30.83 12.18 -2.53
N PRO A 172 -31.85 11.45 -3.03
CA PRO A 172 -31.64 10.28 -3.88
C PRO A 172 -30.79 10.63 -5.10
N GLY A 173 -29.66 9.94 -5.28
CA GLY A 173 -28.70 10.19 -6.36
C GLY A 173 -27.39 10.83 -5.92
N ILE A 174 -27.29 11.34 -4.68
CA ILE A 174 -26.00 11.71 -4.08
C ILE A 174 -25.39 10.46 -3.44
N ILE A 175 -24.22 10.04 -3.91
CA ILE A 175 -23.45 8.93 -3.33
C ILE A 175 -22.38 9.53 -2.40
N PRO A 176 -22.50 9.36 -1.07
CA PRO A 176 -21.48 9.86 -0.16
C PRO A 176 -20.17 9.09 -0.35
N ILE A 177 -19.07 9.82 -0.48
CA ILE A 177 -17.73 9.22 -0.60
C ILE A 177 -17.22 8.89 0.81
N GLY A 178 -16.92 7.60 1.00
CA GLY A 178 -16.32 7.07 2.23
C GLY A 178 -14.82 7.36 2.33
N GLY A 179 -14.18 6.71 3.29
CA GLY A 179 -12.73 6.70 3.37
C GLY A 179 -12.09 5.94 2.21
N SER A 180 -10.78 6.14 2.04
CA SER A 180 -9.99 5.41 1.05
C SER A 180 -8.66 4.95 1.63
N GLN A 181 -8.20 3.83 1.09
CA GLN A 181 -6.98 3.15 1.47
C GLN A 181 -6.09 3.04 0.22
N LEU A 182 -4.87 3.58 0.32
CA LEU A 182 -3.81 3.40 -0.66
C LEU A 182 -2.67 2.65 0.02
N ALA A 183 -2.33 1.49 -0.52
CA ALA A 183 -1.21 0.70 -0.02
C ALA A 183 -0.40 0.11 -1.17
N PHE A 184 0.90 -0.01 -0.94
CA PHE A 184 1.79 -0.79 -1.78
C PHE A 184 2.96 -1.35 -0.99
N ALA A 185 3.51 -2.45 -1.47
CA ALA A 185 4.69 -3.08 -0.93
C ALA A 185 5.67 -3.44 -2.05
N SER A 186 6.96 -3.45 -1.74
CA SER A 186 8.00 -3.79 -2.71
C SER A 186 9.17 -4.53 -2.10
N LEU A 187 9.60 -5.60 -2.77
CA LEU A 187 10.81 -6.35 -2.43
C LEU A 187 11.99 -5.78 -3.22
N VAL A 188 12.94 -5.19 -2.51
CA VAL A 188 14.15 -4.58 -3.08
C VAL A 188 15.33 -5.51 -2.90
N ASN A 189 16.05 -5.80 -3.97
CA ASN A 189 17.33 -6.49 -3.92
C ASN A 189 18.42 -5.53 -3.40
N LEU A 190 19.00 -5.81 -2.23
CA LEU A 190 19.98 -4.92 -1.61
C LEU A 190 21.38 -5.00 -2.23
N ASN A 191 21.58 -5.82 -3.26
CA ASN A 191 22.81 -5.83 -4.05
C ASN A 191 22.86 -4.68 -5.07
N ASN A 192 21.72 -4.29 -5.65
CA ASN A 192 21.67 -3.34 -6.76
C ASN A 192 20.55 -2.29 -6.64
N GLY A 193 19.66 -2.43 -5.65
CA GLY A 193 18.54 -1.52 -5.41
C GLY A 193 17.32 -1.78 -6.28
N GLU A 194 17.34 -2.83 -7.11
CA GLU A 194 16.22 -3.15 -8.01
C GLU A 194 14.98 -3.61 -7.22
N ILE A 195 13.83 -3.12 -7.65
CA ILE A 195 12.52 -3.59 -7.18
C ILE A 195 12.20 -4.88 -7.93
N THR A 196 12.33 -6.00 -7.24
CA THR A 196 12.19 -7.35 -7.81
C THR A 196 10.77 -7.91 -7.72
N TRP A 197 9.96 -7.33 -6.83
CA TRP A 197 8.52 -7.58 -6.73
C TRP A 197 7.85 -6.30 -6.21
N PHE A 198 6.67 -6.00 -6.72
CA PHE A 198 5.83 -4.89 -6.32
C PHE A 198 4.36 -5.26 -6.43
N ASN A 199 3.56 -4.87 -5.44
CA ASN A 199 2.12 -4.94 -5.52
C ASN A 199 1.48 -3.79 -4.72
N GLY A 200 0.27 -3.41 -5.07
CA GLY A 200 -0.48 -2.38 -4.38
C GLY A 200 -1.97 -2.43 -4.69
N TYR A 201 -2.71 -1.47 -4.16
CA TYR A 201 -4.12 -1.30 -4.46
C TYR A 201 -4.59 0.08 -4.02
N TYR A 202 -5.78 0.43 -4.51
CA TYR A 202 -6.61 1.50 -3.99
C TYR A 202 -8.01 0.96 -3.69
N ARG A 203 -8.46 1.08 -2.45
CA ARG A 203 -9.74 0.51 -1.99
C ARG A 203 -10.50 1.49 -1.11
N SER A 204 -11.80 1.29 -0.97
CA SER A 204 -12.66 2.05 -0.05
C SER A 204 -13.16 1.21 1.14
N PHE A 205 -12.55 0.06 1.40
CA PHE A 205 -12.98 -0.90 2.43
C PHE A 205 -11.78 -1.65 3.01
N GLY A 206 -12.02 -2.29 4.16
CA GLY A 206 -11.00 -2.91 5.00
C GLY A 206 -10.74 -2.05 6.24
N ASP A 207 -10.46 -2.70 7.37
CA ASP A 207 -10.06 -2.04 8.60
C ASP A 207 -8.77 -2.65 9.15
N VAL A 208 -7.62 -2.01 8.95
CA VAL A 208 -6.33 -2.56 9.42
C VAL A 208 -6.09 -2.36 10.93
N ARG A 209 -6.99 -1.64 11.62
CA ARG A 209 -6.98 -1.55 13.08
C ARG A 209 -7.44 -2.86 13.72
N ASP A 210 -8.26 -3.63 13.02
CA ASP A 210 -8.60 -5.01 13.39
C ASP A 210 -7.59 -6.00 12.79
N LEU A 211 -7.14 -6.97 13.60
CA LEU A 211 -6.10 -7.91 13.18
C LEU A 211 -6.57 -8.85 12.07
N GLU A 212 -7.80 -9.37 12.12
CA GLU A 212 -8.29 -10.31 11.11
C GLU A 212 -8.48 -9.61 9.75
N SER A 213 -9.02 -8.39 9.77
CA SER A 213 -9.11 -7.57 8.57
C SER A 213 -7.73 -7.14 8.07
N ALA A 214 -6.76 -6.88 8.95
CA ALA A 214 -5.38 -6.62 8.56
C ALA A 214 -4.74 -7.83 7.87
N ARG A 215 -4.97 -9.06 8.36
CA ARG A 215 -4.51 -10.30 7.70
C ARG A 215 -5.04 -10.40 6.27
N ALA A 216 -6.36 -10.27 6.09
CA ALA A 216 -6.97 -10.32 4.76
C ALA A 216 -6.42 -9.23 3.82
N THR A 217 -6.13 -8.06 4.38
CA THR A 217 -5.54 -6.93 3.64
C THR A 217 -4.11 -7.23 3.21
N ILE A 218 -3.29 -7.76 4.12
CA ILE A 218 -1.88 -8.07 3.88
C ILE A 218 -1.71 -9.32 3.01
N GLU A 219 -2.58 -10.32 3.11
CA GLU A 219 -2.63 -11.45 2.17
C GLU A 219 -2.84 -10.99 0.73
N LYS A 220 -3.73 -10.01 0.51
CA LYS A 220 -3.87 -9.44 -0.83
C LYS A 220 -2.65 -8.62 -1.23
N LEU A 221 -2.14 -7.77 -0.32
CA LEU A 221 -0.99 -6.92 -0.64
C LEU A 221 0.23 -7.75 -1.03
N PHE A 222 0.42 -8.93 -0.44
CA PHE A 222 1.52 -9.86 -0.71
C PHE A 222 1.15 -11.03 -1.62
N GLU A 223 0.13 -10.86 -2.46
CA GLU A 223 -0.21 -11.82 -3.50
C GLU A 223 0.96 -12.02 -4.47
N GLU A 224 1.22 -13.27 -4.86
CA GLU A 224 2.39 -13.68 -5.64
C GLU A 224 3.74 -13.20 -5.07
N PHE A 225 3.83 -12.93 -3.76
CA PHE A 225 5.10 -12.61 -3.10
C PHE A 225 6.09 -13.80 -3.22
N PRO A 226 7.37 -13.55 -3.58
CA PRO A 226 8.32 -14.61 -3.86
C PRO A 226 8.48 -15.66 -2.76
N GLY A 227 8.71 -16.90 -3.19
CA GLY A 227 9.07 -18.05 -2.35
C GLY A 227 8.00 -19.13 -2.25
#